data_AF-A0A9F2REZ2-F1
#
_entry.id   AF-A0A9F2REZ2-F1
#
_cell.length_a   1.000
_cell.length_b   1.000
_cell.length_c   1.000
_cell.angle_alpha   90.00
_cell.angle_beta   90.00
_cell.angle_gamma   90.00
#
_symmetry.space_group_name_H-M   'P 1'
#
loop_
_entity.id
_entity.type
_entity.pdbx_description
1 polymer ?
#
loop_
_entity_poly.entity_id
_entity_poly.type
_entity_poly.pdbx_seq_one_letter_code
_entity_poly.pdbx_strand_id
1 'polypeptide(L)'
;SSWEVLRFLLSNLRWWIEEYAFDGFRFDGVSSMLYHHHGIGEGFSGDYNEYFGMQVDEDAVAYLMMANYMIHFLHPECITIAEDVSGMPALCCPVIEGGCGFDYRLAMAIPDKWIQIIKERKDEDWDMGNIVFTLTNRRYGERCIAYAESHDQALVGDKTLAFWLMDAEMYNYMSVLSPLTPIIDRGIQLHKMIRLITHSLGGEGYLNFMGKSVGILSSDFLQHSTTVMTFSCYKLDMN
;
A
#
# COMPACT_ATOMS: atom_id res chain seq x y z
N SER A 1 9.54 14.29 22.76
CA SER A 1 8.10 14.56 22.57
C SER A 1 7.70 15.97 23.02
N SER A 2 7.19 16.79 22.09
CA SER A 2 6.70 18.16 22.38
C SER A 2 5.17 18.17 22.50
N TRP A 3 4.64 18.70 23.60
CA TRP A 3 3.20 18.74 23.87
C TRP A 3 2.41 19.46 22.78
N GLU A 4 2.95 20.55 22.25
CA GLU A 4 2.28 21.33 21.21
C GLU A 4 2.30 20.63 19.85
N VAL A 5 3.28 19.76 19.60
CA VAL A 5 3.28 18.90 18.39
C VAL A 5 2.17 17.87 18.48
N LEU A 6 2.00 17.22 19.64
CA LEU A 6 0.88 16.29 19.86
C LEU A 6 -0.47 16.98 19.70
N ARG A 7 -0.64 18.16 20.32
CA ARG A 7 -1.85 18.96 20.17
C ARG A 7 -2.14 19.26 18.70
N PHE A 8 -1.13 19.71 17.96
CA PHE A 8 -1.26 20.04 16.55
C PHE A 8 -1.70 18.83 15.71
N LEU A 9 -1.01 17.70 15.84
CA LEU A 9 -1.28 16.51 15.02
C LEU A 9 -2.62 15.86 15.35
N LEU A 10 -2.95 15.68 16.64
CA LEU A 10 -4.25 15.13 17.04
C LEU A 10 -5.41 16.05 16.65
N SER A 11 -5.24 17.38 16.80
CA SER A 11 -6.26 18.33 16.36
C SER A 11 -6.43 18.32 14.83
N ASN A 12 -5.35 18.07 14.07
CA ASN A 12 -5.42 17.96 12.62
C ASN A 12 -6.26 16.76 12.18
N LEU A 13 -6.06 15.59 12.80
CA LEU A 13 -6.88 14.41 12.52
C LEU A 13 -8.36 14.68 12.78
N ARG A 14 -8.68 15.25 13.94
CA ARG A 14 -10.07 15.61 14.29
C ARG A 14 -10.67 16.64 13.32
N TRP A 15 -9.90 17.66 12.95
CA TRP A 15 -10.33 18.70 12.01
C TRP A 15 -10.77 18.11 10.66
N TRP A 16 -10.00 17.16 10.11
CA TRP A 16 -10.37 16.51 8.85
C TRP A 16 -11.66 15.69 8.97
N ILE A 17 -11.89 15.00 10.08
CA ILE A 17 -13.15 14.26 10.29
C ILE A 17 -14.32 15.25 10.43
N GLU A 18 -14.21 16.26 11.31
CA GLU A 18 -15.36 17.12 11.65
C GLU A 18 -15.74 18.10 10.53
N GLU A 19 -14.76 18.70 9.86
CA GLU A 19 -15.02 19.76 8.87
C GLU A 19 -15.22 19.22 7.45
N TYR A 20 -14.57 18.11 7.13
CA TYR A 20 -14.59 17.53 5.78
C TYR A 20 -15.29 16.17 5.71
N ALA A 21 -15.75 15.64 6.86
CA ALA A 21 -16.47 14.38 6.94
C ALA A 21 -15.70 13.20 6.30
N PHE A 22 -14.38 13.14 6.54
CA PHE A 22 -13.58 11.99 6.14
C PHE A 22 -13.93 10.76 6.99
N ASP A 23 -14.11 9.61 6.32
CA ASP A 23 -14.47 8.33 6.95
C ASP A 23 -13.24 7.57 7.50
N GLY A 24 -12.05 8.17 7.48
CA GLY A 24 -10.83 7.50 7.88
C GLY A 24 -9.56 8.11 7.29
N PHE A 25 -8.43 7.46 7.57
CA PHE A 25 -7.11 7.94 7.16
C PHE A 25 -6.20 6.81 6.72
N ARG A 26 -5.33 7.11 5.75
CA ARG A 26 -4.10 6.37 5.52
C ARG A 26 -2.95 7.18 6.09
N PHE A 27 -2.18 6.58 6.99
CA PHE A 27 -0.97 7.17 7.54
C PHE A 27 0.18 6.75 6.64
N ASP A 28 0.77 7.73 5.98
CA ASP A 28 1.86 7.55 5.01
C ASP A 28 3.21 7.51 5.74
N GLY A 29 4.13 6.69 5.24
CA GLY A 29 5.49 6.60 5.78
C GLY A 29 5.57 6.10 7.24
N VAL A 30 4.68 5.20 7.67
CA VAL A 30 4.67 4.68 9.05
C VAL A 30 5.99 3.98 9.38
N SER A 31 6.61 3.24 8.45
CA SER A 31 7.95 2.66 8.67
C SER A 31 9.00 3.72 9.01
N SER A 32 8.90 4.91 8.40
CA SER A 32 9.81 6.02 8.68
C SER A 32 9.59 6.58 10.09
N MET A 33 8.35 6.57 10.57
CA MET A 33 8.02 6.99 11.93
C MET A 33 8.46 5.96 12.97
N LEU A 34 8.30 4.67 12.70
CA LEU A 34 8.53 3.60 13.68
C LEU A 34 10.00 3.43 14.06
N TYR A 35 10.93 3.72 13.15
CA TYR A 35 12.35 3.46 13.38
C TYR A 35 13.20 4.70 13.15
N HIS A 36 14.20 4.93 14.01
CA HIS A 36 15.15 6.04 13.87
C HIS A 36 16.00 5.97 12.60
N HIS A 37 16.21 4.78 12.03
CA HIS A 37 16.87 4.60 10.73
C HIS A 37 15.91 4.75 9.54
N HIS A 38 14.62 5.00 9.81
CA HIS A 38 13.57 5.22 8.81
C HIS A 38 13.37 4.08 7.80
N GLY A 39 13.81 2.86 8.14
CA GLY A 39 13.85 1.73 7.20
C GLY A 39 14.88 1.86 6.06
N ILE A 40 15.76 2.88 6.09
CA ILE A 40 16.74 3.13 5.04
C ILE A 40 17.97 2.25 5.24
N GLY A 41 18.29 1.41 4.26
CA GLY A 41 19.48 0.56 4.27
C GLY A 41 19.40 -0.65 5.21
N GLU A 42 18.24 -0.88 5.81
CA GLU A 42 17.96 -2.02 6.69
C GLU A 42 16.97 -2.99 6.04
N GLY A 43 17.22 -4.28 6.23
CA GLY A 43 16.34 -5.34 5.78
C GLY A 43 15.45 -5.83 6.93
N PHE A 44 14.23 -6.23 6.61
CA PHE A 44 13.33 -6.88 7.55
C PHE A 44 13.17 -8.35 7.16
N SER A 45 13.91 -9.21 7.86
CA SER A 45 13.94 -10.66 7.63
C SER A 45 12.77 -11.39 8.30
N GLY A 46 12.12 -10.74 9.26
CA GLY A 46 11.10 -11.33 10.12
C GLY A 46 11.61 -11.72 11.51
N ASP A 47 12.90 -11.51 11.82
CA ASP A 47 13.42 -11.64 13.18
C ASP A 47 12.89 -10.49 14.05
N TYR A 48 12.35 -10.84 15.22
CA TYR A 48 11.68 -9.89 16.11
C TYR A 48 12.65 -8.85 16.69
N ASN A 49 13.94 -9.14 16.73
CA ASN A 49 14.97 -8.19 17.17
C ASN A 49 15.07 -6.96 16.25
N GLU A 50 14.66 -7.08 14.98
CA GLU A 50 14.65 -5.98 14.01
C GLU A 50 13.49 -5.00 14.30
N TYR A 51 12.39 -5.52 14.86
CA TYR A 51 11.16 -4.76 15.14
C TYR A 51 11.09 -4.16 16.54
N PHE A 52 11.83 -4.72 17.50
CA PHE A 52 11.79 -4.31 18.89
C PHE A 52 13.21 -4.04 19.41
N GLY A 53 13.44 -2.85 19.94
CA GLY A 53 14.74 -2.45 20.49
C GLY A 53 14.92 -0.94 20.49
N MET A 54 16.16 -0.49 20.74
CA MET A 54 16.50 0.95 20.82
C MET A 54 16.39 1.68 19.48
N GLN A 55 16.24 0.95 18.37
CA GLN A 55 16.02 1.53 17.05
C GLN A 55 14.59 2.04 16.85
N VAL A 56 13.65 1.59 17.68
CA VAL A 56 12.24 1.99 17.61
C VAL A 56 12.06 3.37 18.23
N ASP A 57 11.36 4.23 17.52
CA ASP A 57 10.99 5.56 18.01
C ASP A 57 9.74 5.45 18.91
N GLU A 58 9.96 5.33 20.22
CA GLU A 58 8.88 5.22 21.21
C GLU A 58 7.96 6.45 21.23
N ASP A 59 8.48 7.64 20.93
CA ASP A 59 7.67 8.87 20.85
C ASP A 59 6.67 8.78 19.69
N ALA A 60 7.12 8.26 18.54
CA ALA A 60 6.28 8.06 17.37
C ALA A 60 5.23 6.96 17.60
N VAL A 61 5.62 5.83 18.20
CA VAL A 61 4.70 4.74 18.56
C VAL A 61 3.62 5.26 19.52
N ALA A 62 4.00 6.01 20.56
CA ALA A 62 3.06 6.60 21.49
C ALA A 62 2.07 7.56 20.79
N TYR A 63 2.54 8.38 19.85
CA TYR A 63 1.67 9.23 19.04
C TYR A 63 0.67 8.41 18.22
N LEU A 64 1.11 7.37 17.52
CA LEU A 64 0.23 6.52 16.70
C LEU A 64 -0.83 5.80 17.55
N MET A 65 -0.45 5.28 18.71
CA MET A 65 -1.38 4.69 19.67
C MET A 65 -2.43 5.70 20.14
N MET A 66 -2.01 6.92 20.50
CA MET A 66 -2.93 7.98 20.92
C MET A 66 -3.86 8.42 19.79
N ALA A 67 -3.34 8.55 18.57
CA ALA A 67 -4.10 8.94 17.38
C ALA A 67 -5.20 7.91 17.07
N ASN A 68 -4.83 6.63 16.96
CA ASN A 68 -5.80 5.56 16.68
C ASN A 68 -6.82 5.40 17.82
N TYR A 69 -6.38 5.46 19.08
CA TYR A 69 -7.30 5.42 20.21
C TYR A 69 -8.31 6.57 20.16
N MET A 70 -7.85 7.80 19.91
CA MET A 70 -8.72 8.98 19.83
C MET A 70 -9.72 8.87 18.66
N ILE A 71 -9.24 8.47 17.47
CA ILE A 71 -10.10 8.33 16.28
C ILE A 71 -11.21 7.34 16.56
N HIS A 72 -10.91 6.11 17.00
CA HIS A 72 -11.93 5.09 17.24
C HIS A 72 -12.79 5.37 18.47
N PHE A 73 -12.29 6.12 19.45
CA PHE A 73 -13.10 6.52 20.60
C PHE A 73 -14.16 7.58 20.23
N LEU A 74 -13.79 8.55 19.40
CA LEU A 74 -14.70 9.63 18.98
C LEU A 74 -15.57 9.22 17.79
N HIS A 75 -15.01 8.44 16.86
CA HIS A 75 -15.63 8.03 15.61
C HIS A 75 -15.35 6.52 15.37
N PRO A 76 -16.13 5.62 15.98
CA PRO A 76 -15.91 4.18 15.90
C PRO A 76 -15.95 3.60 14.49
N GLU A 77 -16.65 4.25 13.56
CA GLU A 77 -16.78 3.84 12.15
C GLU A 77 -15.58 4.24 11.30
N CYS A 78 -14.70 5.12 11.80
CA CYS A 78 -13.54 5.58 11.03
C CYS A 78 -12.50 4.47 10.88
N ILE A 79 -11.95 4.34 9.67
CA ILE A 79 -10.93 3.32 9.35
C ILE A 79 -9.54 3.95 9.30
N THR A 80 -8.55 3.33 9.94
CA THR A 80 -7.15 3.76 9.85
C THR A 80 -6.27 2.71 9.17
N ILE A 81 -5.47 3.14 8.19
CA ILE A 81 -4.60 2.28 7.38
C ILE A 81 -3.15 2.72 7.56
N ALA A 82 -2.25 1.78 7.88
CA ALA A 82 -0.83 2.04 7.95
C ALA A 82 -0.11 1.70 6.63
N GLU A 83 0.66 2.65 6.10
CA GLU A 83 1.68 2.40 5.09
C GLU A 83 3.01 2.00 5.78
N ASP A 84 3.14 0.71 6.09
CA ASP A 84 4.35 0.13 6.68
C ASP A 84 4.91 -1.01 5.82
N VAL A 85 6.11 -0.80 5.28
CA VAL A 85 6.89 -1.80 4.53
C VAL A 85 7.55 -2.82 5.46
N SER A 86 7.86 -2.44 6.71
CA SER A 86 8.71 -3.26 7.58
C SER A 86 8.07 -4.59 7.96
N GLY A 87 6.76 -4.62 8.19
CA GLY A 87 6.08 -5.80 8.72
C GLY A 87 5.90 -5.78 10.24
N MET A 88 5.93 -4.61 10.90
CA MET A 88 5.94 -4.53 12.36
C MET A 88 4.78 -5.33 12.98
N PRO A 89 5.06 -6.31 13.87
CA PRO A 89 4.02 -7.07 14.56
C PRO A 89 3.16 -6.17 15.46
N ALA A 90 1.87 -6.49 15.58
CA ALA A 90 0.90 -5.77 16.41
C ALA A 90 0.61 -4.32 15.99
N LEU A 91 1.07 -3.90 14.80
CA LEU A 91 0.74 -2.59 14.24
C LEU A 91 -0.78 -2.45 14.04
N CYS A 92 -1.43 -3.53 13.58
CA CYS A 92 -2.87 -3.57 13.36
C CYS A 92 -3.65 -4.27 14.48
N CYS A 93 -3.07 -4.37 15.69
CA CYS A 93 -3.78 -4.86 16.87
C CYS A 93 -4.34 -3.69 17.70
N PRO A 94 -5.44 -3.89 18.47
CA PRO A 94 -6.03 -2.85 19.31
C PRO A 94 -5.05 -2.26 20.33
N VAL A 95 -5.18 -0.95 20.59
CA VAL A 95 -4.33 -0.24 21.57
C VAL A 95 -4.45 -0.84 22.97
N ILE A 96 -5.64 -1.29 23.37
CA ILE A 96 -5.88 -1.91 24.68
C ILE A 96 -5.15 -3.25 24.87
N GLU A 97 -4.79 -3.92 23.77
CA GLU A 97 -4.01 -5.16 23.76
C GLU A 97 -2.50 -4.91 23.63
N GLY A 98 -2.09 -3.64 23.57
CA GLY A 98 -0.69 -3.23 23.40
C GLY A 98 -0.25 -3.06 21.93
N GLY A 99 -1.19 -3.06 20.98
CA GLY A 99 -0.90 -2.74 19.58
C GLY A 99 -0.92 -1.24 19.28
N CYS A 100 -0.62 -0.87 18.02
CA CYS A 100 -0.67 0.54 17.59
C CYS A 100 -2.08 1.02 17.23
N GLY A 101 -3.04 0.11 17.06
CA GLY A 101 -4.46 0.44 16.87
C GLY A 101 -4.89 0.67 15.43
N PHE A 102 -4.09 0.36 14.42
CA PHE A 102 -4.54 0.46 13.03
C PHE A 102 -5.54 -0.62 12.66
N ASP A 103 -6.50 -0.32 11.80
CA ASP A 103 -7.44 -1.34 11.30
C ASP A 103 -6.81 -2.25 10.25
N TYR A 104 -6.02 -1.66 9.36
CA TYR A 104 -5.39 -2.34 8.23
C TYR A 104 -3.96 -1.86 8.02
N ARG A 105 -3.16 -2.71 7.36
CA ARG A 105 -1.88 -2.36 6.76
C ARG A 105 -1.89 -2.60 5.25
N LEU A 106 -1.02 -1.93 4.52
CA LEU A 106 -0.81 -2.21 3.10
C LEU A 106 0.05 -3.46 2.89
N ALA A 107 -0.36 -4.35 1.98
CA ALA A 107 0.42 -5.52 1.57
C ALA A 107 1.46 -5.16 0.49
N MET A 108 2.49 -4.40 0.90
CA MET A 108 3.41 -3.72 -0.01
C MET A 108 4.34 -4.66 -0.80
N ALA A 109 4.51 -5.91 -0.36
CA ALA A 109 5.33 -6.91 -1.07
C ALA A 109 4.66 -7.48 -2.34
N ILE A 110 3.33 -7.37 -2.48
CA ILE A 110 2.59 -7.95 -3.61
C ILE A 110 2.93 -7.25 -4.94
N PRO A 111 2.89 -5.90 -5.04
CA PRO A 111 3.28 -5.20 -6.26
C PRO A 111 4.71 -5.51 -6.72
N ASP A 112 5.67 -5.57 -5.79
CA ASP A 112 7.07 -5.87 -6.11
C ASP A 112 7.22 -7.27 -6.70
N LYS A 113 6.43 -8.22 -6.20
CA LYS A 113 6.42 -9.59 -6.72
C LYS A 113 5.94 -9.67 -8.16
N TRP A 114 4.91 -8.91 -8.51
CA TRP A 114 4.40 -8.87 -9.89
C TRP A 114 5.42 -8.24 -10.84
N ILE A 115 6.08 -7.14 -10.44
CA ILE A 115 7.16 -6.55 -11.23
C ILE A 115 8.29 -7.56 -11.42
N GLN A 116 8.76 -8.19 -10.34
CA GLN A 116 9.85 -9.16 -10.40
C GLN A 116 9.56 -10.27 -11.40
N ILE A 117 8.37 -10.87 -11.31
CA ILE A 117 7.97 -11.97 -12.19
C ILE A 117 7.90 -11.53 -13.65
N ILE A 118 7.26 -10.39 -13.94
CA ILE A 118 7.04 -9.94 -15.32
C ILE A 118 8.34 -9.43 -15.97
N LYS A 119 9.23 -8.83 -15.18
CA LYS A 119 10.49 -8.26 -15.68
C LYS A 119 11.59 -9.31 -15.85
N GLU A 120 11.67 -10.28 -14.93
CA GLU A 120 12.84 -11.16 -14.83
C GLU A 120 12.59 -12.59 -15.31
N ARG A 121 11.33 -13.01 -15.47
CA ARG A 121 10.97 -14.41 -15.77
C ARG A 121 10.07 -14.51 -17.00
N LYS A 122 10.27 -15.59 -17.76
CA LYS A 122 9.31 -16.00 -18.80
C LYS A 122 8.13 -16.71 -18.15
N ASP A 123 6.99 -16.72 -18.83
CA ASP A 123 5.73 -17.27 -18.31
C ASP A 123 5.84 -18.72 -17.88
N GLU A 124 6.64 -19.52 -18.59
CA GLU A 124 6.82 -20.94 -18.28
C GLU A 124 7.61 -21.18 -16.99
N ASP A 125 8.40 -20.19 -16.57
CA ASP A 125 9.25 -20.24 -15.38
C ASP A 125 8.57 -19.65 -14.14
N TRP A 126 7.27 -19.33 -14.22
CA TRP A 126 6.53 -18.77 -13.09
C TRP A 126 6.26 -19.84 -12.03
N ASP A 127 6.86 -19.65 -10.85
CA ASP A 127 6.62 -20.52 -9.69
C ASP A 127 5.30 -20.14 -9.00
N MET A 128 4.27 -20.96 -9.25
CA MET A 128 2.94 -20.79 -8.64
C MET A 128 2.98 -20.87 -7.11
N GLY A 129 3.84 -21.73 -6.55
CA GLY A 129 3.99 -21.86 -5.10
C GLY A 129 4.55 -20.58 -4.49
N ASN A 130 5.52 -19.96 -5.16
CA ASN A 130 6.08 -18.69 -4.73
C ASN A 130 5.06 -17.53 -4.83
N ILE A 131 4.25 -17.48 -5.89
CA ILE A 131 3.16 -16.48 -6.02
C ILE A 131 2.16 -16.63 -4.88
N VAL A 132 1.66 -17.85 -4.65
CA VAL A 132 0.69 -18.11 -3.57
C VAL A 132 1.30 -17.80 -2.21
N PHE A 133 2.57 -18.15 -1.99
CA PHE A 133 3.28 -17.80 -0.77
C PHE A 133 3.31 -16.29 -0.56
N THR A 134 3.71 -15.48 -1.55
CA THR A 134 3.74 -14.02 -1.38
C THR A 134 2.35 -13.43 -1.11
N LEU A 135 1.31 -13.92 -1.78
CA LEU A 135 -0.06 -13.43 -1.58
C LEU A 135 -0.62 -13.80 -0.19
N THR A 136 -0.21 -14.94 0.37
CA THR A 136 -0.77 -15.47 1.62
C THR A 136 0.14 -15.31 2.83
N ASN A 137 1.40 -14.91 2.65
CA ASN A 137 2.37 -14.70 3.73
C ASN A 137 2.08 -13.38 4.48
N ARG A 138 1.08 -13.44 5.36
CA ARG A 138 0.62 -12.35 6.21
C ARG A 138 0.33 -12.85 7.62
N ARG A 139 0.28 -11.91 8.57
CA ARG A 139 0.02 -12.23 9.98
C ARG A 139 -1.45 -12.52 10.18
N TYR A 140 -1.77 -13.67 10.78
CA TYR A 140 -3.14 -13.99 11.14
C TYR A 140 -3.64 -13.06 12.26
N GLY A 141 -4.83 -12.50 12.09
CA GLY A 141 -5.44 -11.55 13.04
C GLY A 141 -5.14 -10.08 12.75
N GLU A 142 -4.19 -9.78 11.86
CA GLU A 142 -3.91 -8.41 11.38
C GLU A 142 -4.41 -8.28 9.94
N ARG A 143 -5.35 -7.37 9.69
CA ARG A 143 -5.98 -7.22 8.38
C ARG A 143 -5.05 -6.48 7.42
N CYS A 144 -4.99 -6.94 6.18
CA CYS A 144 -4.18 -6.32 5.12
C CYS A 144 -5.04 -5.88 3.93
N ILE A 145 -4.68 -4.75 3.33
CA ILE A 145 -5.22 -4.30 2.06
C ILE A 145 -4.25 -4.68 0.95
N ALA A 146 -4.71 -5.51 0.02
CA ALA A 146 -3.95 -5.98 -1.12
C ALA A 146 -4.19 -5.12 -2.36
N TYR A 147 -3.17 -4.98 -3.19
CA TYR A 147 -3.23 -4.27 -4.45
C TYR A 147 -2.16 -4.82 -5.39
N ALA A 148 -2.48 -4.91 -6.68
CA ALA A 148 -1.59 -5.51 -7.66
C ALA A 148 -0.46 -4.57 -8.11
N GLU A 149 -0.69 -3.25 -8.01
CA GLU A 149 0.25 -2.22 -8.45
C GLU A 149 0.03 -0.92 -7.68
N SER A 150 1.10 -0.17 -7.39
CA SER A 150 1.11 1.00 -6.51
C SER A 150 1.18 2.33 -7.28
N HIS A 151 0.84 3.45 -6.64
CA HIS A 151 1.11 4.78 -7.21
C HIS A 151 2.61 5.09 -7.37
N ASP A 152 3.48 4.58 -6.49
CA ASP A 152 4.93 4.81 -6.58
C ASP A 152 5.52 4.25 -7.88
N GLN A 153 5.00 3.11 -8.34
CA GLN A 153 5.37 2.51 -9.63
C GLN A 153 5.03 3.44 -10.80
N ALA A 154 4.04 4.31 -10.67
CA ALA A 154 3.68 5.26 -11.73
C ALA A 154 4.45 6.59 -11.64
N LEU A 155 5.13 6.87 -10.53
CA LEU A 155 5.81 8.15 -10.28
C LEU A 155 7.33 8.08 -10.43
N VAL A 156 7.96 6.92 -10.15
CA VAL A 156 9.43 6.77 -10.10
C VAL A 156 10.02 6.29 -11.43
N GLY A 157 9.25 6.40 -12.52
CA GLY A 157 9.68 5.96 -13.86
C GLY A 157 9.65 4.45 -14.06
N ASP A 158 8.93 3.72 -13.21
CA ASP A 158 8.56 2.33 -13.49
C ASP A 158 7.33 2.30 -14.42
N LYS A 159 7.05 1.13 -14.99
CA LYS A 159 5.95 0.91 -15.92
C LYS A 159 4.72 0.41 -15.16
N THR A 160 3.52 0.78 -15.60
CA THR A 160 2.28 0.17 -15.09
C THR A 160 2.22 -1.31 -15.44
N LEU A 161 1.41 -2.10 -14.75
CA LEU A 161 1.24 -3.52 -15.04
C LEU A 161 0.82 -3.76 -16.51
N ALA A 162 -0.09 -2.91 -17.01
CA ALA A 162 -0.53 -2.93 -18.40
C ALA A 162 0.62 -2.65 -19.38
N PHE A 163 1.47 -1.67 -19.08
CA PHE A 163 2.60 -1.32 -19.93
C PHE A 163 3.73 -2.35 -19.87
N TRP A 164 3.95 -3.01 -18.72
CA TRP A 164 4.83 -4.16 -18.61
C TRP A 164 4.38 -5.35 -19.47
N LEU A 165 3.06 -5.55 -19.61
CA LEU A 165 2.50 -6.69 -20.35
C LEU A 165 2.35 -6.46 -21.86
N MET A 166 2.05 -5.23 -22.29
CA MET A 166 1.66 -4.91 -23.67
C MET A 166 2.63 -3.95 -24.39
N ASP A 167 3.43 -3.19 -23.63
CA ASP A 167 4.42 -2.22 -24.12
C ASP A 167 3.89 -1.37 -25.29
N ALA A 168 4.69 -1.18 -26.35
CA ALA A 168 4.34 -0.31 -27.47
C ALA A 168 3.10 -0.77 -28.27
N GLU A 169 2.69 -2.04 -28.19
CA GLU A 169 1.52 -2.54 -28.92
C GLU A 169 0.22 -1.94 -28.39
N MET A 170 0.21 -1.50 -27.13
CA MET A 170 -0.95 -0.87 -26.51
C MET A 170 -1.40 0.41 -27.27
N TYR A 171 -0.48 1.11 -27.93
CA TYR A 171 -0.82 2.34 -28.68
C TYR A 171 -1.55 2.06 -30.00
N ASN A 172 -1.28 0.92 -30.63
CA ASN A 172 -1.74 0.63 -31.99
C ASN A 172 -2.83 -0.43 -32.06
N TYR A 173 -2.91 -1.32 -31.06
CA TYR A 173 -3.72 -2.54 -31.12
C TYR A 173 -4.79 -2.65 -30.01
N MET A 174 -5.06 -1.57 -29.27
CA MET A 174 -6.15 -1.50 -28.29
C MET A 174 -7.52 -1.18 -28.91
N SER A 175 -7.60 -0.98 -30.23
CA SER A 175 -8.87 -0.76 -30.92
C SER A 175 -9.56 -2.09 -31.22
N VAL A 176 -10.89 -2.13 -31.09
CA VAL A 176 -11.69 -3.29 -31.51
C VAL A 176 -11.66 -3.52 -33.03
N LEU A 177 -11.18 -2.54 -33.79
CA LEU A 177 -11.05 -2.60 -35.26
C LEU A 177 -9.66 -3.08 -35.71
N SER A 178 -8.66 -2.99 -34.83
CA SER A 178 -7.32 -3.53 -35.10
C SER A 178 -7.30 -5.04 -34.87
N PRO A 179 -6.42 -5.79 -35.57
CA PRO A 179 -6.26 -7.21 -35.30
C PRO A 179 -5.79 -7.43 -33.86
N LEU A 180 -6.38 -8.41 -33.18
CA LEU A 180 -5.96 -8.81 -31.83
C LEU A 180 -4.63 -9.55 -31.93
N THR A 181 -3.53 -8.90 -31.55
CA THR A 181 -2.22 -9.53 -31.53
C THR A 181 -2.11 -10.48 -30.33
N PRO A 182 -1.26 -11.52 -30.41
CA PRO A 182 -1.02 -12.42 -29.28
C PRO A 182 -0.49 -11.69 -28.03
N ILE A 183 0.22 -10.58 -28.20
CA ILE A 183 0.76 -9.76 -27.09
C ILE A 183 -0.38 -9.03 -26.37
N ILE A 184 -1.29 -8.39 -27.10
CA ILE A 184 -2.46 -7.72 -26.50
C ILE A 184 -3.40 -8.73 -25.84
N ASP A 185 -3.67 -9.88 -26.48
CA ASP A 185 -4.51 -10.91 -25.87
C ASP A 185 -3.91 -11.39 -24.56
N ARG A 186 -2.63 -11.79 -24.57
CA ARG A 186 -1.88 -12.18 -23.36
C ARG A 186 -1.93 -11.10 -22.29
N GLY A 187 -1.67 -9.84 -22.66
CA GLY A 187 -1.66 -8.73 -21.72
C GLY A 187 -3.02 -8.48 -21.06
N ILE A 188 -4.10 -8.54 -21.83
CA ILE A 188 -5.47 -8.42 -21.30
C ILE A 188 -5.79 -9.58 -20.35
N GLN A 189 -5.47 -10.83 -20.72
CA GLN A 189 -5.74 -11.98 -19.85
C GLN A 189 -4.96 -11.90 -18.55
N LEU A 190 -3.64 -11.68 -18.61
CA LEU A 190 -2.79 -11.63 -17.42
C LEU A 190 -3.14 -10.44 -16.51
N HIS A 191 -3.44 -9.27 -17.07
CA HIS A 191 -3.87 -8.11 -16.29
C HIS A 191 -5.12 -8.41 -15.44
N LYS A 192 -6.10 -9.11 -16.01
CA LYS A 192 -7.29 -9.57 -15.27
C LYS A 192 -6.95 -10.63 -14.23
N MET A 193 -6.15 -11.63 -14.59
CA MET A 193 -5.78 -12.73 -13.69
C MET A 193 -4.99 -12.25 -12.48
N ILE A 194 -3.98 -11.39 -12.68
CA ILE A 194 -3.13 -10.82 -11.62
C ILE A 194 -3.97 -10.04 -10.62
N ARG A 195 -4.89 -9.20 -11.10
CA ARG A 195 -5.80 -8.46 -10.22
C ARG A 195 -6.75 -9.38 -9.48
N LEU A 196 -7.33 -10.36 -10.16
CA LEU A 196 -8.28 -11.29 -9.55
C LEU A 196 -7.63 -12.15 -8.46
N ILE A 197 -6.43 -12.69 -8.72
CA ILE A 197 -5.72 -13.50 -7.72
C ILE A 197 -5.24 -12.64 -6.54
N THR A 198 -4.81 -11.40 -6.80
CA THR A 198 -4.45 -10.46 -5.73
C THR A 198 -5.65 -10.09 -4.88
N HIS A 199 -6.81 -9.84 -5.49
CA HIS A 199 -8.05 -9.53 -4.78
C HIS A 199 -8.57 -10.72 -3.97
N SER A 200 -8.42 -11.95 -4.47
CA SER A 200 -8.98 -13.14 -3.82
C SER A 200 -8.08 -13.73 -2.74
N LEU A 201 -6.76 -13.69 -2.91
CA LEU A 201 -5.80 -14.31 -1.97
C LEU A 201 -4.99 -13.31 -1.15
N GLY A 202 -4.84 -12.06 -1.61
CA GLY A 202 -3.84 -11.14 -1.07
C GLY A 202 -4.19 -10.45 0.25
N GLY A 203 -5.48 -10.34 0.59
CA GLY A 203 -5.93 -9.35 1.58
C GLY A 203 -7.32 -9.60 2.16
N GLU A 204 -7.63 -8.87 3.23
CA GLU A 204 -8.99 -8.67 3.77
C GLU A 204 -9.67 -7.46 3.12
N GLY A 205 -8.90 -6.61 2.42
CA GLY A 205 -9.39 -5.53 1.58
C GLY A 205 -8.62 -5.47 0.25
N TYR A 206 -9.19 -4.76 -0.72
CA TYR A 206 -8.57 -4.53 -2.03
C TYR A 206 -8.49 -3.04 -2.35
N LEU A 207 -7.35 -2.60 -2.84
CA LEU A 207 -7.12 -1.23 -3.28
C LEU A 207 -6.78 -1.21 -4.77
N ASN A 208 -7.32 -0.21 -5.46
CA ASN A 208 -6.98 0.05 -6.86
C ASN A 208 -6.79 1.55 -7.08
N PHE A 209 -5.62 1.93 -7.58
CA PHE A 209 -5.35 3.32 -7.92
C PHE A 209 -6.11 3.75 -9.18
N MET A 210 -6.44 5.03 -9.25
CA MET A 210 -7.21 5.60 -10.35
C MET A 210 -6.57 5.31 -11.71
N GLY A 211 -7.38 4.92 -12.69
CA GLY A 211 -6.94 4.61 -14.06
C GLY A 211 -6.36 3.19 -14.24
N LYS A 212 -5.84 2.58 -13.18
CA LYS A 212 -5.26 1.23 -13.23
C LYS A 212 -6.29 0.12 -13.44
N SER A 213 -7.54 0.35 -13.02
CA SER A 213 -8.65 -0.55 -13.29
C SER A 213 -8.93 -0.76 -14.78
N VAL A 214 -8.49 0.15 -15.64
CA VAL A 214 -8.70 0.12 -17.10
C VAL A 214 -7.38 0.08 -17.89
N GLY A 215 -6.22 0.01 -17.20
CA GLY A 215 -4.90 -0.07 -17.82
C GLY A 215 -4.38 1.26 -18.38
N ILE A 216 -4.66 2.40 -17.73
CA ILE A 216 -4.16 3.71 -18.18
C ILE A 216 -2.63 3.80 -18.10
N LEU A 217 -2.05 4.54 -19.06
CA LEU A 217 -0.66 4.48 -19.52
C LEU A 217 0.37 5.21 -18.67
N SER A 218 0.05 6.37 -18.08
CA SER A 218 1.05 7.18 -17.37
C SER A 218 0.42 8.22 -16.45
N SER A 219 1.14 8.54 -15.38
CA SER A 219 0.84 9.67 -14.49
C SER A 219 2.15 10.35 -14.10
N ASP A 220 2.71 11.14 -15.03
CA ASP A 220 3.90 11.94 -14.74
C ASP A 220 3.51 13.36 -14.36
N PHE A 221 4.07 13.86 -13.25
CA PHE A 221 3.98 15.27 -12.88
C PHE A 221 5.08 16.08 -13.57
N LEU A 222 4.74 17.30 -14.01
CA LEU A 222 5.73 18.29 -14.43
C LEU A 222 6.57 18.71 -13.20
N GLN A 223 7.78 18.17 -13.04
CA GLN A 223 8.67 18.56 -11.94
C GLN A 223 9.70 19.62 -12.37
N HIS A 224 9.72 20.74 -11.63
CA HIS A 224 10.95 21.45 -11.26
C HIS A 224 11.15 21.16 -9.77
N SER A 225 12.28 20.55 -9.42
CA SER A 225 12.73 20.14 -8.08
C SER A 225 12.06 20.87 -6.90
N THR A 226 10.99 20.33 -6.32
CA THR A 226 10.57 20.63 -4.94
C THR A 226 9.73 19.48 -4.41
N THR A 227 10.19 18.84 -3.34
CA THR A 227 9.48 17.78 -2.61
C THR A 227 8.32 18.40 -1.83
N VAL A 228 7.09 17.95 -2.06
CA VAL A 228 5.91 18.26 -1.24
C VAL A 228 5.52 16.99 -0.50
N MET A 229 5.50 17.02 0.85
CA MET A 229 4.85 15.98 1.65
C MET A 229 3.39 15.85 1.19
N THR A 230 3.02 14.67 0.70
CA THR A 230 1.65 14.40 0.23
C THR A 230 0.95 13.58 1.30
N PHE A 231 -0.21 14.06 1.77
CA PHE A 231 -1.16 13.25 2.54
C PHE A 231 -2.19 12.71 1.54
N SER A 232 -2.29 11.39 1.38
CA SER A 232 -3.36 10.82 0.55
C SER A 232 -4.57 10.46 1.40
N CYS A 233 -5.59 11.30 1.35
CA CYS A 233 -6.91 11.01 1.91
C CYS A 233 -7.74 10.24 0.88
N TYR A 234 -8.24 9.06 1.24
CA TYR A 234 -9.13 8.26 0.39
C TYR A 234 -10.52 8.20 1.01
N LYS A 235 -11.55 8.34 0.18
CA LYS A 235 -12.90 7.90 0.49
C LYS A 235 -13.01 6.43 0.12
N LEU A 236 -13.11 5.56 1.11
CA LEU A 236 -13.29 4.12 0.89
C LEU A 236 -14.79 3.86 0.73
N ASP A 237 -15.25 3.70 -0.51
CA ASP A 237 -16.57 3.15 -0.77
C ASP A 237 -16.54 1.64 -0.48
N MET A 238 -16.99 1.24 0.71
CA MET A 238 -17.28 -0.15 1.03
C MET A 238 -18.80 -0.35 1.03
N ASN A 239 -19.28 -1.28 0.19
CA ASN A 239 -20.69 -1.72 0.14
C ASN A 239 -21.05 -2.55 1.37
#